data_AF-A0A6A7FSU5-F1
#
_entry.id   AF-A0A6A7FSU5-F1
#
_cell.length_a   1.000
_cell.length_b   1.000
_cell.length_c   1.000
_cell.angle_alpha   90.00
_cell.angle_beta   90.00
_cell.angle_gamma   90.00
#
_symmetry.space_group_name_H-M   'P 1'
#
loop_
_entity.id
_entity.type
_entity.pdbx_description
1 polymer ?
#
loop_
_entity_poly.entity_id
_entity_poly.type
_entity_poly.pdbx_seq_one_letter_code
_entity_poly.pdbx_strand_id
1 'polypeptide(L)'
;QARANGLQSCVMVIRIMRDLCHRLPTWSVISSWALELICEKVIGSGGQPMSPGDGIRRVLEAISAGLLLPGTPGLLDPCEKDPTDAAARLSNQEREEITSSAQHALRLIAFRQIHKVLGMDQIPVTKFQRNPRFTRKRRRDNSTGEGGDSEAEQNGGDGKKDKKEDGDSMDTDKK
;
A
#
# COMPACT_ATOMS: atom_id res chain seq x y z
N GLN A 1 -14.59 -19.92 4.84
CA GLN A 1 -13.79 -18.71 4.55
C GLN A 1 -12.44 -18.86 5.24
N ALA A 2 -11.34 -18.54 4.55
CA ALA A 2 -10.00 -18.59 5.14
C ALA A 2 -9.88 -17.59 6.33
N ARG A 3 -8.82 -17.69 7.15
CA ARG A 3 -8.59 -16.84 8.35
C ARG A 3 -8.20 -15.38 7.99
N ALA A 4 -8.85 -14.80 6.98
CA ALA A 4 -8.57 -13.48 6.42
C ALA A 4 -9.01 -12.30 7.30
N ASN A 5 -9.96 -12.48 8.23
CA ASN A 5 -10.51 -11.37 9.02
C ASN A 5 -9.50 -10.76 10.00
N GLY A 6 -8.50 -11.53 10.42
CA GLY A 6 -7.43 -11.04 11.30
C GLY A 6 -6.30 -10.32 10.55
N LEU A 7 -6.31 -10.32 9.21
CA LEU A 7 -5.26 -9.76 8.38
C LEU A 7 -5.73 -8.44 7.77
N GLN A 8 -4.99 -7.35 8.04
CA GLN A 8 -5.31 -6.03 7.50
C GLN A 8 -5.42 -6.09 5.97
N SER A 9 -6.51 -5.51 5.44
CA SER A 9 -6.81 -5.44 4.00
C SER A 9 -7.06 -6.79 3.29
N CYS A 10 -6.85 -7.95 3.92
CA CYS A 10 -6.92 -9.25 3.24
C CYS A 10 -8.30 -9.51 2.61
N VAL A 11 -9.38 -9.22 3.32
CA VAL A 11 -10.75 -9.37 2.79
C VAL A 11 -10.98 -8.45 1.58
N MET A 12 -10.42 -7.24 1.60
CA MET A 12 -10.51 -6.33 0.46
C MET A 12 -9.70 -6.83 -0.74
N VAL A 13 -8.50 -7.38 -0.51
CA VAL A 13 -7.68 -7.99 -1.56
C VAL A 13 -8.41 -9.19 -2.17
N ILE A 14 -9.02 -10.06 -1.36
CA ILE A 14 -9.83 -11.20 -1.84
C ILE A 14 -10.94 -10.71 -2.77
N ARG A 15 -11.66 -9.63 -2.42
CA ARG A 15 -12.72 -9.07 -3.27
C ARG A 15 -12.20 -8.60 -4.62
N ILE A 16 -11.06 -7.91 -4.63
CA ILE A 16 -10.44 -7.40 -5.86
C ILE A 16 -9.90 -8.54 -6.72
N MET A 17 -9.27 -9.55 -6.11
CA MET A 17 -8.81 -10.74 -6.83
C MET A 17 -9.98 -11.57 -7.38
N ARG A 18 -11.12 -11.62 -6.68
CA ARG A 18 -12.33 -12.30 -7.17
C ARG A 18 -12.92 -11.59 -8.38
N ASP A 19 -12.94 -10.26 -8.36
CA ASP A 19 -13.30 -9.46 -9.53
C ASP A 19 -12.37 -9.74 -10.73
N LEU A 20 -11.05 -9.85 -10.50
CA LEU A 20 -10.09 -10.25 -11.54
C LEU A 20 -10.43 -11.62 -12.14
N CYS A 21 -10.75 -12.62 -11.31
CA CYS A 21 -11.19 -13.94 -11.75
C CYS A 21 -12.47 -13.91 -12.59
N HIS A 22 -13.39 -13.00 -12.29
CA HIS A 22 -14.62 -12.85 -13.09
C HIS A 22 -14.37 -12.16 -14.44
N ARG A 23 -13.45 -11.18 -14.49
CA ARG A 23 -13.17 -10.42 -15.72
C ARG A 23 -12.25 -11.15 -16.69
N LEU A 24 -11.32 -11.96 -16.19
CA LEU A 24 -10.29 -12.61 -17.01
C LEU A 24 -10.50 -14.13 -17.03
N PRO A 25 -10.84 -14.73 -18.20
CA PRO A 25 -11.03 -16.17 -18.32
C PRO A 25 -9.86 -17.01 -17.79
N THR A 26 -8.62 -16.56 -18.01
CA THR A 26 -7.40 -17.19 -17.48
C THR A 26 -7.41 -17.36 -15.96
N TRP A 27 -8.04 -16.44 -15.23
CA TRP A 27 -8.11 -16.45 -13.77
C TRP A 27 -9.39 -17.13 -13.24
N SER A 28 -10.40 -17.33 -14.10
CA SER A 28 -11.71 -17.87 -13.72
C SER A 28 -11.66 -19.33 -13.26
N VAL A 29 -10.62 -20.07 -13.64
CA VAL A 29 -10.40 -21.47 -13.26
C VAL A 29 -9.94 -21.63 -11.81
N ILE A 30 -9.47 -20.54 -11.18
CA ILE A 30 -9.09 -20.55 -9.75
C ILE A 30 -10.37 -20.63 -8.92
N SER A 31 -10.51 -21.69 -8.12
CA SER A 31 -11.66 -21.83 -7.23
C SER A 31 -11.70 -20.72 -6.19
N SER A 32 -12.90 -20.33 -5.75
CA SER A 32 -13.05 -19.30 -4.70
C SER A 32 -12.28 -19.66 -3.43
N TRP A 33 -12.21 -20.95 -3.10
CA TRP A 33 -11.47 -21.44 -1.93
C TRP A 33 -9.95 -21.29 -2.10
N ALA A 34 -9.41 -21.73 -3.25
CA ALA A 34 -7.99 -21.57 -3.55
C ALA A 34 -7.58 -20.09 -3.54
N LEU A 35 -8.42 -19.20 -4.10
CA LEU A 35 -8.18 -17.77 -4.11
C LEU A 35 -8.10 -17.17 -2.69
N GLU A 36 -9.01 -17.58 -1.81
CA GLU A 36 -9.02 -17.14 -0.40
C GLU A 36 -7.76 -17.61 0.34
N LEU A 37 -7.36 -18.87 0.16
CA LEU A 37 -6.15 -19.41 0.76
C LEU A 37 -4.88 -18.75 0.23
N ILE A 38 -4.79 -18.47 -1.07
CA ILE A 38 -3.65 -17.75 -1.65
C ILE A 38 -3.53 -16.37 -0.99
N CYS A 39 -4.62 -15.61 -0.95
CA CYS A 39 -4.59 -14.26 -0.37
C CYS A 39 -4.22 -14.30 1.12
N GLU A 40 -4.83 -15.20 1.89
CA GLU A 40 -4.58 -15.35 3.33
C GLU A 40 -3.13 -15.72 3.61
N LYS A 41 -2.59 -16.76 2.96
CA LYS A 41 -1.21 -17.22 3.20
C LYS A 41 -0.18 -16.20 2.74
N VAL A 42 -0.39 -15.59 1.58
CA VAL A 42 0.58 -14.62 1.02
C VAL A 42 0.62 -13.35 1.87
N ILE A 43 -0.54 -12.81 2.27
CA ILE A 43 -0.59 -11.63 3.12
C ILE A 43 -0.11 -11.96 4.54
N GLY A 44 -0.54 -13.10 5.10
CA GLY A 44 -0.14 -13.57 6.42
C GLY A 44 1.37 -13.78 6.56
N SER A 45 2.05 -14.19 5.48
CA SER A 45 3.52 -14.34 5.46
C SER A 45 4.29 -13.01 5.57
N GLY A 46 3.63 -11.86 5.37
CA GLY A 46 4.27 -10.55 5.37
C GLY A 46 4.69 -10.06 6.75
N GLY A 47 4.11 -10.60 7.82
CA GLY A 47 4.44 -10.26 9.22
C GLY A 47 4.10 -8.82 9.65
N GLN A 48 3.71 -7.95 8.73
CA GLN A 48 3.32 -6.56 8.97
C GLN A 48 1.98 -6.24 8.29
N PRO A 49 1.17 -5.33 8.85
CA PRO A 49 -0.07 -4.91 8.20
C PRO A 49 0.20 -4.27 6.84
N MET A 50 -0.57 -4.67 5.82
CA MET A 50 -0.39 -4.19 4.45
C MET A 50 -1.53 -3.28 4.01
N SER A 51 -1.23 -2.32 3.15
CA SER A 51 -2.27 -1.58 2.42
C SER A 51 -2.93 -2.51 1.38
N PRO A 52 -4.15 -2.22 0.90
CA PRO A 52 -4.76 -3.04 -0.16
C PRO A 52 -3.91 -3.10 -1.43
N GLY A 53 -3.25 -1.99 -1.79
CA GLY A 53 -2.38 -1.92 -2.96
C GLY A 53 -1.15 -2.83 -2.83
N ASP A 54 -0.48 -2.79 -1.67
CA ASP A 54 0.66 -3.67 -1.40
C ASP A 54 0.23 -5.13 -1.29
N GLY A 55 -0.96 -5.40 -0.72
CA GLY A 55 -1.52 -6.74 -0.63
C GLY A 55 -1.77 -7.38 -2.01
N ILE A 56 -2.40 -6.65 -2.94
CA ILE A 56 -2.59 -7.11 -4.33
C ILE A 56 -1.24 -7.38 -5.00
N ARG A 57 -0.31 -6.43 -4.87
CA ARG A 57 1.02 -6.55 -5.45
C ARG A 57 1.73 -7.82 -4.95
N ARG A 58 1.71 -8.06 -3.64
CA ARG A 58 2.34 -9.23 -3.01
C ARG A 58 1.69 -10.54 -3.46
N VAL A 59 0.36 -10.60 -3.58
CA VAL A 59 -0.35 -11.77 -4.12
C VAL A 59 0.08 -12.07 -5.55
N LEU A 60 0.15 -11.04 -6.40
CA LEU A 60 0.62 -11.19 -7.78
C LEU A 60 2.10 -11.59 -7.84
N GLU A 61 2.96 -11.07 -6.94
CA GLU A 61 4.37 -11.46 -6.79
C GLU A 61 4.51 -12.95 -6.48
N ALA A 62 3.75 -13.46 -5.52
CA ALA A 62 3.78 -14.88 -5.17
C ALA A 62 3.35 -15.77 -6.35
N ILE A 63 2.24 -15.45 -7.03
CA ILE A 63 1.76 -16.23 -8.18
C ILE A 63 2.75 -16.17 -9.35
N SER A 64 3.34 -14.99 -9.60
CA SER A 64 4.33 -14.78 -10.67
C SER A 64 5.65 -15.52 -10.42
N ALA A 65 6.02 -15.68 -9.15
CA ALA A 65 7.17 -16.48 -8.73
C ALA A 65 6.93 -18.00 -8.85
N GLY A 66 5.75 -18.41 -9.32
CA GLY A 66 5.43 -19.81 -9.59
C GLY A 66 4.78 -20.54 -8.43
N LEU A 67 4.09 -19.85 -7.50
CA LEU A 67 3.36 -20.46 -6.38
C LEU A 67 2.46 -21.64 -6.81
N LEU A 68 1.90 -21.58 -8.01
CA LEU A 68 1.00 -22.60 -8.55
C LEU A 68 1.70 -23.60 -9.48
N LEU A 69 2.99 -23.45 -9.79
CA LEU A 69 3.68 -24.35 -10.70
C LEU A 69 3.98 -25.70 -10.03
N PRO A 70 4.05 -26.79 -10.83
CA PRO A 70 4.48 -28.10 -10.33
C PRO A 70 5.86 -28.04 -9.67
N GLY A 71 6.08 -28.87 -8.65
CA GLY A 71 7.33 -28.93 -7.91
C GLY A 71 7.44 -27.94 -6.74
N THR A 72 6.45 -27.07 -6.56
CA THR A 72 6.27 -26.30 -5.31
C THR A 72 5.52 -27.12 -4.26
N PRO A 73 5.57 -26.75 -2.96
CA PRO A 73 4.76 -27.38 -1.92
C PRO A 73 3.24 -27.31 -2.14
N GLY A 74 2.78 -26.53 -3.13
CA GLY A 74 1.36 -26.36 -3.43
C GLY A 74 0.59 -25.55 -2.38
N LEU A 75 -0.73 -25.47 -2.56
CA LEU A 75 -1.63 -24.73 -1.70
C LEU A 75 -2.32 -25.67 -0.71
N LEU A 76 -1.62 -26.07 0.36
CA LEU A 76 -2.19 -26.98 1.34
C LEU A 76 -3.49 -26.47 1.96
N ASP A 77 -4.52 -27.31 1.92
CA ASP A 77 -5.84 -27.04 2.48
C ASP A 77 -5.86 -27.29 4.01
N PRO A 78 -6.06 -26.26 4.84
CA PRO A 78 -6.12 -26.42 6.30
C PRO A 78 -7.44 -27.06 6.79
N CYS A 79 -8.43 -27.24 5.91
CA CYS A 79 -9.71 -27.86 6.22
C CYS A 79 -9.73 -29.36 5.93
N GLU A 80 -8.69 -29.90 5.28
CA GLU A 80 -8.54 -31.32 5.01
C GLU A 80 -7.63 -31.99 6.04
N LYS A 81 -7.93 -33.25 6.38
CA LYS A 81 -7.11 -34.02 7.33
C LYS A 81 -5.78 -34.45 6.71
N ASP A 82 -5.84 -34.89 5.46
CA ASP A 82 -4.69 -35.33 4.70
C ASP A 82 -4.10 -34.14 3.91
N PRO A 83 -2.78 -34.13 3.64
CA PRO A 83 -2.12 -33.02 2.94
C PRO A 83 -2.64 -32.89 1.49
N THR A 84 -3.65 -32.04 1.33
CA THR A 84 -4.40 -31.87 0.08
C THR A 84 -4.09 -30.51 -0.53
N ASP A 85 -3.74 -30.48 -1.82
CA ASP A 85 -3.55 -29.23 -2.56
C ASP A 85 -4.91 -28.65 -3.00
N ALA A 86 -5.29 -27.49 -2.46
CA ALA A 86 -6.52 -26.79 -2.81
C ALA A 86 -6.53 -26.31 -4.28
N ALA A 87 -5.36 -26.24 -4.93
CA ALA A 87 -5.23 -25.93 -6.36
C ALA A 87 -5.15 -27.18 -7.26
N ALA A 88 -5.27 -28.41 -6.72
CA ALA A 88 -5.04 -29.66 -7.45
C ALA A 88 -5.86 -29.82 -8.74
N ARG A 89 -7.03 -29.16 -8.84
CA ARG A 89 -7.90 -29.21 -10.03
C ARG A 89 -7.34 -28.45 -11.24
N LEU A 90 -6.38 -27.56 -11.03
CA LEU A 90 -5.75 -26.82 -12.12
C LEU A 90 -4.78 -27.74 -12.87
N SER A 91 -4.94 -27.79 -14.19
CA SER A 91 -3.99 -28.40 -15.11
C SER A 91 -2.65 -27.64 -15.12
N ASN A 92 -1.59 -28.30 -15.58
CA ASN A 92 -0.28 -27.65 -15.72
C ASN A 92 -0.34 -26.45 -16.68
N GLN A 93 -1.13 -26.55 -17.75
CA GLN A 93 -1.34 -25.46 -18.71
C GLN A 93 -2.01 -24.25 -18.04
N GLU A 94 -3.10 -24.46 -17.30
CA GLU A 94 -3.78 -23.37 -16.58
C GLU A 94 -2.86 -22.72 -15.55
N ARG A 95 -2.04 -23.51 -14.84
CA ARG A 95 -1.05 -23.00 -13.88
C ARG A 95 -0.03 -22.09 -14.56
N GLU A 96 0.52 -22.50 -15.71
CA GLU A 96 1.46 -21.70 -16.49
C GLU A 96 0.82 -20.41 -17.04
N GLU A 97 -0.41 -20.49 -17.54
CA GLU A 97 -1.13 -19.33 -18.05
C GLU A 97 -1.43 -18.30 -16.95
N ILE A 98 -1.86 -18.75 -15.78
CA ILE A 98 -2.08 -17.89 -14.60
C ILE A 98 -0.76 -17.23 -14.19
N THR A 99 0.33 -18.00 -14.09
CA THR A 99 1.64 -17.47 -13.71
C THR A 99 2.14 -16.43 -14.74
N SER A 100 2.01 -16.70 -16.03
CA SER A 100 2.35 -15.75 -17.10
C SER A 100 1.50 -14.47 -17.04
N SER A 101 0.20 -14.62 -16.82
CA SER A 101 -0.73 -13.50 -16.65
C SER A 101 -0.37 -12.64 -15.43
N ALA A 102 -0.03 -13.27 -14.30
CA ALA A 102 0.42 -12.58 -13.10
C ALA A 102 1.74 -11.80 -13.34
N GLN A 103 2.70 -12.40 -14.05
CA GLN A 103 3.96 -11.74 -14.40
C GLN A 103 3.75 -10.50 -15.28
N HIS A 104 2.76 -10.55 -16.18
CA HIS A 104 2.36 -9.38 -16.95
C HIS A 104 1.70 -8.31 -16.06
N ALA A 105 0.77 -8.70 -15.19
CA ALA A 105 0.11 -7.78 -14.26
C ALA A 105 1.09 -7.07 -13.32
N LEU A 106 2.12 -7.76 -12.83
CA LEU A 106 3.18 -7.12 -12.03
C LEU A 106 3.97 -6.07 -12.77
N ARG A 107 4.32 -6.33 -14.03
CA ARG A 107 5.00 -5.34 -14.87
C ARG A 107 4.11 -4.12 -15.05
N LEU A 108 2.81 -4.30 -15.30
CA LEU A 108 1.85 -3.19 -15.36
C LEU A 108 1.84 -2.38 -14.05
N ILE A 109 1.82 -3.04 -12.88
CA ILE A 109 1.87 -2.36 -11.58
C ILE A 109 3.19 -1.59 -11.41
N ALA A 110 4.33 -2.19 -11.75
CA ALA A 110 5.64 -1.55 -11.66
C ALA A 110 5.74 -0.28 -12.53
N PHE A 111 5.11 -0.30 -13.71
CA PHE A 111 5.03 0.85 -14.61
C PHE A 111 3.81 1.77 -14.34
N ARG A 112 3.22 1.71 -13.13
CA ARG A 112 2.09 2.56 -12.68
C ARG A 112 0.82 2.41 -13.52
N GLN A 113 0.63 1.25 -14.15
CA GLN A 113 -0.53 0.91 -14.97
C GLN A 113 -1.50 -0.06 -14.26
N ILE A 114 -1.59 0.02 -12.93
CA ILE A 114 -2.49 -0.84 -12.13
C ILE A 114 -3.96 -0.73 -12.55
N HIS A 115 -4.39 0.42 -13.07
CA HIS A 115 -5.74 0.63 -13.60
C HIS A 115 -6.12 -0.39 -14.69
N LYS A 116 -5.15 -0.83 -15.52
CA LYS A 116 -5.37 -1.89 -16.51
C LYS A 116 -5.61 -3.26 -15.86
N VAL A 117 -4.88 -3.58 -14.79
CA VAL A 117 -5.07 -4.82 -14.02
C VAL A 117 -6.46 -4.83 -13.36
N LEU A 118 -6.86 -3.68 -12.82
CA LEU A 118 -8.17 -3.48 -12.18
C LEU A 118 -9.33 -3.35 -13.19
N GLY A 119 -9.06 -3.30 -14.50
CA GLY A 119 -10.11 -3.16 -15.52
C GLY A 119 -10.88 -1.85 -15.42
N MET A 120 -10.20 -0.76 -15.02
CA MET A 120 -10.79 0.55 -14.83
C MET A 120 -10.02 1.64 -15.59
N ASP A 121 -10.66 2.78 -15.77
CA ASP A 121 -9.99 3.97 -16.29
C ASP A 121 -8.95 4.50 -15.31
N GLN A 122 -7.91 5.13 -15.84
CA GLN A 122 -6.90 5.75 -15.01
C GLN A 122 -7.50 6.91 -14.23
N ILE A 123 -7.41 6.83 -12.89
CA ILE A 123 -7.84 7.91 -12.01
C ILE A 123 -7.06 9.19 -12.36
N PRO A 124 -7.73 10.34 -12.56
CA PRO A 124 -7.06 11.60 -12.84
C PRO A 124 -6.01 11.90 -11.78
N VAL A 125 -4.79 12.24 -12.23
CA VAL A 125 -3.73 12.62 -11.30
C VAL A 125 -4.16 13.90 -10.60
N THR A 126 -4.44 13.82 -9.30
CA THR A 126 -4.74 14.99 -8.49
C THR A 126 -3.50 15.89 -8.53
N LYS A 127 -3.58 16.99 -9.27
CA LYS A 127 -2.60 18.06 -9.20
C LYS A 127 -2.75 18.68 -7.82
N PHE A 128 -2.11 18.11 -6.81
CA PHE A 128 -1.83 18.84 -5.58
C PHE A 128 -1.08 20.09 -6.04
N GLN A 129 -1.77 21.23 -6.06
CA GLN A 129 -1.12 22.51 -6.22
C GLN A 129 -0.15 22.59 -5.06
N ARG A 130 1.12 22.27 -5.33
CA ARG A 130 2.24 22.58 -4.43
C ARG A 130 2.14 24.08 -4.22
N ASN A 131 1.51 24.49 -3.13
CA ASN A 131 1.48 25.87 -2.73
C ASN A 131 2.95 26.31 -2.61
N PRO A 132 3.46 27.20 -3.48
CA PRO A 132 4.87 27.57 -3.50
C PRO A 132 5.31 28.29 -2.21
N ARG A 133 4.36 28.64 -1.33
CA ARG A 133 4.56 29.45 -0.13
C ARG A 133 5.45 28.81 0.94
N PHE A 134 5.86 27.55 0.81
CA PHE A 134 6.74 26.88 1.79
C PHE A 134 8.11 26.44 1.25
N THR A 135 8.53 26.87 0.05
CA THR A 135 9.95 26.82 -0.30
C THR A 135 10.70 28.01 0.31
N ARG A 136 10.71 28.12 1.66
CA ARG A 136 11.73 28.92 2.34
C ARG A 136 13.04 28.17 2.22
N LYS A 137 13.80 28.53 1.18
CA LYS A 137 15.23 28.22 1.00
C LYS A 137 15.90 28.36 2.39
N ARG A 138 16.46 27.28 2.94
CA ARG A 138 17.38 27.39 4.08
C ARG A 138 18.55 28.25 3.61
N ARG A 139 18.75 29.40 4.27
CA ARG A 139 19.89 30.29 4.04
C ARG A 139 21.16 29.47 4.34
N ARG A 140 21.98 29.24 3.32
CA ARG A 140 23.30 28.64 3.46
C ARG A 140 24.19 29.72 4.08
N ASP A 141 24.66 29.52 5.31
CA ASP A 141 25.71 30.35 5.87
C ASP A 141 26.98 30.15 5.03
N ASN A 142 27.45 31.22 4.40
CA ASN A 142 28.81 31.30 3.89
C ASN A 142 29.26 32.75 4.02
N SER A 143 30.03 33.01 5.08
CA SER A 143 30.71 34.25 5.40
C SER A 143 31.84 34.53 4.41
N THR A 144 31.79 35.61 3.63
CA THR A 144 32.93 36.51 3.31
C THR A 144 32.54 37.62 2.30
N GLY A 145 32.87 38.88 2.63
CA GLY A 145 33.38 39.88 1.68
C GLY A 145 32.43 40.88 0.99
N GLU A 146 32.29 42.06 1.62
CA GLU A 146 32.30 43.45 1.08
C GLU A 146 31.54 43.88 -0.21
N GLY A 147 30.80 44.99 -0.10
CA GLY A 147 30.52 45.95 -1.20
C GLY A 147 29.14 46.62 -1.13
N GLY A 148 29.10 47.96 -0.98
CA GLY A 148 27.92 48.83 -0.77
C GLY A 148 26.89 48.89 -1.92
N ASP A 149 25.83 49.70 -1.92
CA ASP A 149 25.34 50.80 -1.07
C ASP A 149 23.83 51.00 -1.40
N SER A 150 23.03 51.44 -0.41
CA SER A 150 21.75 52.23 -0.43
C SER A 150 20.58 51.88 -1.41
N GLU A 151 19.27 51.89 -1.07
CA GLU A 151 18.45 52.70 -0.16
C GLU A 151 17.18 51.96 0.39
N ALA A 152 16.77 52.33 1.62
CA ALA A 152 15.41 52.62 2.16
C ALA A 152 14.14 51.91 1.60
N GLU A 153 13.09 51.52 2.35
CA GLU A 153 12.65 51.85 3.71
C GLU A 153 11.47 50.93 4.15
N GLN A 154 11.45 50.63 5.46
CA GLN A 154 10.30 50.57 6.41
C GLN A 154 9.05 49.68 6.17
N ASN A 155 8.90 48.65 7.03
CA ASN A 155 7.96 48.64 8.18
C ASN A 155 8.23 47.35 9.00
N GLY A 156 8.86 47.39 10.19
CA GLY A 156 8.22 47.62 11.49
C GLY A 156 7.23 46.47 11.81
N GLY A 157 7.38 45.58 12.78
CA GLY A 157 8.12 45.50 14.05
C GLY A 157 7.29 44.63 15.01
N ASP A 158 7.91 44.14 16.08
CA ASP A 158 7.33 43.39 17.22
C ASP A 158 6.98 41.90 17.02
N GLY A 159 7.48 40.95 17.82
CA GLY A 159 8.14 41.07 19.13
C GLY A 159 7.58 39.99 20.05
N LYS A 160 8.24 38.83 20.09
CA LYS A 160 7.89 37.69 20.94
C LYS A 160 8.41 37.96 22.36
N LYS A 161 7.56 37.84 23.39
CA LYS A 161 8.02 37.77 24.79
C LYS A 161 7.17 36.80 25.60
N ASP A 162 7.66 35.56 25.67
CA ASP A 162 7.30 34.59 26.70
C ASP A 162 7.85 35.09 28.06
N LYS A 163 7.02 35.08 29.11
CA LYS A 163 7.52 35.00 30.50
C LYS A 163 6.61 34.12 31.34
N LYS A 164 7.29 33.22 32.03
CA LYS A 164 6.89 32.09 32.86
C LYS A 164 6.27 32.53 34.21
N GLU A 165 5.39 31.64 34.70
CA GLU A 165 5.05 31.25 36.09
C GLU A 165 5.38 32.20 37.26
N ASP A 166 4.39 32.45 38.11
CA ASP A 166 4.44 32.03 39.53
C ASP A 166 3.02 32.03 40.12
N GLY A 167 2.73 31.01 40.93
CA GLY A 167 1.48 30.89 41.68
C GLY A 167 1.54 31.62 43.02
N ASP A 168 0.37 31.95 43.55
CA ASP A 168 0.15 31.84 44.99
C ASP A 168 -1.35 31.64 45.28
N SER A 169 -1.61 30.73 46.21
CA SER A 169 -2.89 30.44 46.83
C SER A 169 -3.24 31.53 47.84
N MET A 170 -4.49 32.01 47.87
CA MET A 170 -5.08 32.40 49.15
C MET A 170 -6.61 32.36 49.13
N ASP A 171 -7.08 31.55 50.07
CA ASP A 171 -8.41 31.39 50.64
C ASP A 171 -9.09 32.74 50.94
N THR A 172 -10.36 32.90 50.57
CA THR A 172 -11.27 33.80 51.31
C THR A 172 -12.67 33.22 51.38
N ASP A 173 -13.00 32.93 52.62
CA ASP A 173 -14.26 32.59 53.24
C ASP A 173 -15.35 33.69 53.09
N LYS A 174 -16.61 33.28 53.38
CA LYS A 174 -17.87 34.06 53.49
C LYS A 174 -18.61 34.34 52.17
N LYS A 175 -19.87 33.91 52.00
CA LYS A 175 -21.00 33.96 52.95
C LYS A 175 -22.08 32.96 52.54
#